data_AF-Q31272-F1
#
_entry.id   AF-Q31272-F1
#
_cell.length_a   1.000
_cell.length_b   1.000
_cell.length_c   1.000
_cell.angle_alpha   90.00
_cell.angle_beta   90.00
_cell.angle_gamma   90.00
#
_symmetry.space_group_name_H-M   'P 1'
#
loop_
_entity.id
_entity.type
_entity.pdbx_description
1 polymer ?
#
loop_
_entity_poly.entity_id
_entity_poly.type
_entity_poly.pdbx_seq_one_letter_code
_entity_poly.pdbx_strand_id
1 'polypeptide(L)'
;VAERLRAYLEGTCVEWLRRYLEHGKETLLRLDPPKAHVTLHPRPEGDVTLRCWALGFYPADISLSWQLNGEDLTQDMELVETRPAGDGTFQKWASVVVPLGKEQNYTCRVEHEGLPEPLTQRWEPSLSTDSNMETYVIYVVLGAVAIIAAVIIAAVVAVVRRRRKRNTGGKGDYTPAPA
;
A
#
# COMPACT_ATOMS: atom_id res chain seq x y z
N VAL A 1 55.87 -17.57 -0.09
CA VAL A 1 54.39 -17.60 -0.20
C VAL A 1 53.76 -16.33 0.37
N ALA A 2 54.08 -15.94 1.62
CA ALA A 2 53.56 -14.72 2.25
C ALA A 2 53.77 -13.44 1.42
N GLU A 3 54.98 -13.18 0.91
CA GLU A 3 55.26 -12.00 0.07
C GLU A 3 54.44 -11.93 -1.23
N ARG A 4 54.21 -13.09 -1.87
CA ARG A 4 53.38 -13.16 -3.08
C ARG A 4 51.90 -12.88 -2.76
N LEU A 5 51.41 -13.37 -1.62
CA LEU A 5 50.05 -13.11 -1.16
C LEU A 5 49.86 -11.64 -0.78
N ARG A 6 50.84 -11.06 -0.08
CA ARG A 6 50.88 -9.63 0.25
C ARG A 6 50.80 -8.77 -1.00
N ALA A 7 51.67 -9.02 -1.99
CA ALA A 7 51.67 -8.29 -3.25
C ALA A 7 50.31 -8.38 -3.99
N TYR A 8 49.66 -9.53 -3.94
CA TYR A 8 48.32 -9.70 -4.53
C TYR A 8 47.24 -8.93 -3.76
N LEU A 9 47.19 -9.07 -2.43
CA LEU A 9 46.16 -8.45 -1.59
C LEU A 9 46.27 -6.92 -1.57
N GLU A 10 47.49 -6.40 -1.48
CA GLU A 10 47.74 -4.95 -1.42
C GLU A 10 47.72 -4.29 -2.80
N GLY A 11 48.04 -5.03 -3.86
CA GLY A 11 48.08 -4.53 -5.24
C GLY A 11 46.86 -4.92 -6.06
N THR A 12 46.93 -6.10 -6.68
CA THR A 12 45.96 -6.57 -7.67
C THR A 12 44.53 -6.62 -7.11
N CYS A 13 44.34 -7.15 -5.90
CA CYS A 13 43.01 -7.28 -5.28
C CYS A 13 42.34 -5.91 -5.10
N VAL A 14 43.07 -4.92 -4.57
CA VAL A 14 42.55 -3.55 -4.39
C VAL A 14 42.28 -2.87 -5.74
N GLU A 15 43.14 -3.06 -6.74
CA GLU A 15 42.91 -2.52 -8.10
C GLU A 15 41.61 -3.07 -8.70
N TRP A 16 41.40 -4.38 -8.62
CA TRP A 16 40.17 -5.01 -9.12
C TRP A 16 38.94 -4.56 -8.34
N LEU A 17 39.02 -4.44 -7.01
CA LEU A 17 37.91 -3.93 -6.20
C LEU A 17 37.48 -2.53 -6.65
N ARG A 18 38.44 -1.62 -6.86
CA ARG A 18 38.14 -0.27 -7.37
C ARG A 18 37.47 -0.32 -8.75
N ARG A 19 37.97 -1.18 -9.65
CA ARG A 19 37.38 -1.35 -10.98
C ARG A 19 35.94 -1.87 -10.91
N TYR A 20 35.64 -2.82 -10.01
CA TYR A 20 34.28 -3.31 -9.81
C TYR A 20 33.36 -2.24 -9.23
N LEU A 21 33.82 -1.46 -8.25
CA LEU A 21 33.04 -0.36 -7.68
C LEU A 21 32.74 0.74 -8.70
N GLU A 22 33.70 1.06 -9.58
CA GLU A 22 33.48 2.06 -10.64
C GLU A 22 32.46 1.56 -11.67
N HIS A 23 32.62 0.33 -12.17
CA HIS A 23 31.70 -0.23 -13.17
C HIS A 23 30.32 -0.59 -12.60
N GLY A 24 30.25 -0.97 -11.33
CA GLY A 24 29.03 -1.42 -10.65
C GLY A 24 28.41 -0.37 -9.72
N LYS A 25 28.85 0.90 -9.81
CA LYS A 25 28.52 1.97 -8.86
C LYS A 25 27.03 2.06 -8.52
N GLU A 26 26.18 2.06 -9.54
CA GLU A 26 24.73 2.20 -9.39
C GLU A 26 24.11 1.04 -8.61
N THR A 27 24.67 -0.17 -8.71
CA THR A 27 24.14 -1.37 -8.04
C THR A 27 24.77 -1.58 -6.66
N LEU A 28 26.08 -1.36 -6.53
CA LEU A 28 26.84 -1.68 -5.33
C LEU A 28 26.80 -0.59 -4.27
N LEU A 29 26.62 0.67 -4.67
CA LEU A 29 26.56 1.82 -3.77
C LEU A 29 25.14 2.38 -3.60
N ARG A 30 24.12 1.63 -4.03
CA ARG A 30 22.74 2.00 -3.76
C ARG A 30 22.44 1.86 -2.27
N LEU A 31 21.53 2.68 -1.79
CA LEU A 31 21.01 2.63 -0.44
C LEU A 31 19.49 2.59 -0.56
N ASP A 32 18.94 1.39 -0.59
CA ASP A 32 17.50 1.18 -0.74
C ASP A 32 16.88 1.14 0.67
N PRO A 33 16.01 2.10 1.03
CA PRO A 33 15.42 2.15 2.36
C PRO A 33 14.40 1.02 2.58
N PRO A 34 14.26 0.49 3.81
CA PRO A 34 13.28 -0.53 4.13
C PRO A 34 11.85 0.01 4.09
N LYS A 35 10.95 -0.79 3.51
CA LYS A 35 9.51 -0.63 3.70
C LYS A 35 9.12 -1.35 4.98
N ALA A 36 8.89 -0.57 6.04
CA ALA A 36 8.55 -1.11 7.34
C ALA A 36 7.04 -1.09 7.61
N HIS A 37 6.49 -2.12 8.25
CA HIS A 37 5.11 -2.13 8.73
C HIS A 37 4.92 -3.12 9.87
N VAL A 38 3.87 -2.95 10.66
CA VAL A 38 3.55 -3.84 11.79
C VAL A 38 2.28 -4.62 11.50
N THR A 39 2.33 -5.92 11.77
CA THR A 39 1.18 -6.83 11.70
C THR A 39 0.84 -7.36 13.07
N LEU A 40 -0.45 -7.62 13.32
CA LEU A 40 -0.97 -8.20 14.56
C LEU A 40 -1.47 -9.61 14.28
N HIS A 41 -1.05 -10.56 15.10
CA HIS A 41 -1.44 -11.97 15.00
C HIS A 41 -2.05 -12.40 16.34
N PRO A 42 -3.37 -12.66 16.41
CA PRO A 42 -3.99 -13.11 17.65
C PRO A 42 -3.46 -14.47 18.09
N ARG A 43 -3.33 -14.68 19.40
CA ARG A 43 -2.92 -15.96 19.98
C ARG A 43 -4.07 -16.64 20.74
N PRO A 44 -4.07 -17.98 20.86
CA PRO A 44 -5.11 -18.70 21.58
C PRO A 44 -5.22 -18.34 23.07
N GLU A 45 -4.12 -17.87 23.67
CA GLU A 45 -4.04 -17.54 25.10
C GLU A 45 -4.68 -16.18 25.45
N GLY A 46 -5.14 -15.42 24.45
CA GLY A 46 -5.82 -14.13 24.62
C GLY A 46 -4.89 -12.91 24.50
N ASP A 47 -3.59 -13.12 24.33
CA ASP A 47 -2.60 -12.12 23.92
C ASP A 47 -2.45 -12.04 22.40
N VAL A 48 -1.62 -11.12 21.92
CA VAL A 48 -1.36 -10.92 20.50
C VAL A 48 0.14 -10.85 20.23
N THR A 49 0.57 -11.34 19.08
CA THR A 49 1.94 -11.13 18.59
C THR A 49 1.95 -9.94 17.65
N LEU A 50 2.76 -8.93 17.96
CA LEU A 50 3.09 -7.88 17.02
C LEU A 50 4.36 -8.27 16.26
N ARG A 51 4.31 -8.24 14.93
CA ARG A 51 5.48 -8.49 14.07
C ARG A 51 5.77 -7.26 13.21
N CYS A 52 6.96 -6.72 13.39
CA CYS A 52 7.50 -5.63 12.60
C CYS A 52 8.31 -6.19 11.44
N TRP A 53 7.88 -5.89 10.22
CA TRP A 53 8.56 -6.27 8.99
C TRP A 53 9.40 -5.12 8.49
N ALA A 54 10.59 -5.42 7.95
CA ALA A 54 11.38 -4.54 7.10
C ALA A 54 11.64 -5.28 5.78
N LEU A 55 11.19 -4.71 4.66
CA LEU A 55 11.22 -5.35 3.35
C LEU A 55 11.94 -4.49 2.32
N GLY A 56 12.60 -5.12 1.35
CA GLY A 56 13.08 -4.47 0.14
C GLY A 56 14.26 -3.51 0.36
N PHE A 57 15.10 -3.76 1.36
CA PHE A 57 16.21 -2.88 1.71
C PHE A 57 17.57 -3.39 1.22
N TYR A 58 18.52 -2.47 1.06
CA TYR A 58 19.92 -2.75 0.74
C TYR A 58 20.80 -1.62 1.28
N PRO A 59 21.93 -1.88 1.97
CA PRO A 59 22.60 -3.17 2.17
C PRO A 59 21.92 -4.06 3.22
N ALA A 60 22.47 -5.27 3.43
CA ALA A 60 21.90 -6.29 4.33
C ALA A 60 21.91 -5.91 5.81
N ASP A 61 22.78 -4.98 6.21
CA ASP A 61 22.89 -4.55 7.59
C ASP A 61 21.70 -3.68 7.98
N ILE A 62 20.98 -4.10 9.02
CA ILE A 62 19.75 -3.45 9.49
C ILE A 62 19.55 -3.82 10.97
N SER A 63 19.04 -2.87 11.75
CA SER A 63 18.67 -3.09 13.15
C SER A 63 17.16 -2.89 13.34
N LEU A 64 16.50 -3.86 13.96
CA LEU A 64 15.09 -3.80 14.35
C LEU A 64 15.01 -3.99 15.87
N SER A 65 14.40 -3.04 16.58
CA SER A 65 14.11 -3.16 18.01
C SER A 65 12.65 -2.85 18.31
N TRP A 66 12.13 -3.42 19.39
CA TRP A 66 10.84 -3.02 19.96
C TRP A 66 11.06 -2.14 21.18
N GLN A 67 10.23 -1.12 21.31
CA GLN A 67 10.21 -0.19 22.44
C GLN A 67 8.85 -0.21 23.11
N LEU A 68 8.85 -0.23 24.45
CA LEU A 68 7.65 -0.01 25.25
C LEU A 68 7.75 1.37 25.89
N ASN A 69 6.84 2.28 25.57
CA ASN A 69 6.86 3.66 26.08
C ASN A 69 8.20 4.41 25.87
N GLY A 70 8.96 4.03 24.83
CA GLY A 70 10.26 4.64 24.50
C GLY A 70 11.48 3.92 25.09
N GLU A 71 11.29 2.90 25.93
CA GLU A 71 12.39 2.07 26.43
C GLU A 71 12.58 0.83 25.55
N ASP A 72 13.83 0.54 25.17
CA ASP A 72 14.16 -0.64 24.38
C ASP A 72 13.88 -1.91 25.18
N LEU A 73 13.05 -2.79 24.62
CA LEU A 73 12.92 -4.15 25.10
C LEU A 73 14.15 -4.93 24.59
N THR A 74 14.65 -5.87 25.39
CA THR A 74 15.66 -6.85 24.94
C THR A 74 15.25 -8.28 25.25
N GLN A 75 14.26 -8.45 26.11
CA GLN A 75 13.72 -9.73 26.54
C GLN A 75 12.37 -9.97 25.82
N ASP A 76 12.04 -11.22 25.53
CA ASP A 76 10.78 -11.65 24.89
C ASP A 76 10.60 -11.22 23.41
N MET A 77 11.70 -10.90 22.72
CA MET A 77 11.70 -10.71 21.27
C MET A 77 12.16 -11.95 20.52
N GLU A 78 11.42 -12.26 19.46
CA GLU A 78 11.89 -13.15 18.40
C GLU A 78 12.43 -12.31 17.25
N LEU A 79 13.74 -12.39 17.02
CA LEU A 79 14.43 -11.72 15.92
C LEU A 79 14.87 -12.76 14.90
N VAL A 80 14.38 -12.64 13.67
CA VAL A 80 14.84 -13.50 12.58
C VAL A 80 16.06 -12.91 11.90
N GLU A 81 17.01 -13.78 11.52
CA GLU A 81 18.18 -13.41 10.71
C GLU A 81 17.76 -12.73 9.40
N THR A 82 18.61 -11.83 8.89
CA THR A 82 18.32 -11.14 7.64
C THR A 82 18.34 -12.12 6.48
N ARG A 83 17.28 -12.14 5.66
CA ARG A 83 17.12 -13.07 4.55
C ARG A 83 17.15 -12.32 3.21
N PRO A 84 17.69 -12.91 2.13
CA PRO A 84 17.56 -12.35 0.80
C PRO A 84 16.10 -12.43 0.31
N ALA A 85 15.67 -11.45 -0.47
CA ALA A 85 14.34 -11.43 -1.11
C ALA A 85 14.33 -12.02 -2.53
N GLY A 86 15.50 -12.19 -3.16
CA GLY A 86 15.66 -12.78 -4.50
C GLY A 86 15.79 -11.78 -5.64
N ASP A 87 15.52 -10.50 -5.40
CA ASP A 87 15.67 -9.37 -6.33
C ASP A 87 16.94 -8.53 -6.06
N GLY A 88 17.83 -9.03 -5.20
CA GLY A 88 19.02 -8.32 -4.74
C GLY A 88 18.78 -7.41 -3.53
N THR A 89 17.58 -7.42 -2.95
CA THR A 89 17.28 -6.78 -1.66
C THR A 89 17.16 -7.80 -0.53
N PHE A 90 16.96 -7.31 0.69
CA PHE A 90 16.85 -8.08 1.91
C PHE A 90 15.50 -7.87 2.61
N GLN A 91 15.19 -8.80 3.50
CA GLN A 91 14.03 -8.75 4.38
C GLN A 91 14.41 -9.25 5.78
N LYS A 92 13.80 -8.66 6.81
CA LYS A 92 13.97 -9.04 8.21
C LYS A 92 12.69 -8.74 8.97
N TRP A 93 12.45 -9.45 10.07
CA TRP A 93 11.39 -9.10 10.99
C TRP A 93 11.78 -9.35 12.44
N ALA A 94 11.12 -8.63 13.33
CA ALA A 94 11.19 -8.80 14.78
C ALA A 94 9.77 -8.86 15.35
N SER A 95 9.49 -9.78 16.26
CA SER A 95 8.19 -9.87 16.92
C SER A 95 8.27 -9.89 18.43
N VAL A 96 7.20 -9.39 19.06
CA VAL A 96 7.01 -9.35 20.51
C VAL A 96 5.59 -9.80 20.84
N VAL A 97 5.43 -10.46 21.98
CA VAL A 97 4.14 -10.83 22.54
C VAL A 97 3.60 -9.68 23.40
N VAL A 98 2.34 -9.31 23.17
CA VAL A 98 1.72 -8.12 23.73
C VAL A 98 0.36 -8.47 24.34
N PRO A 99 0.03 -7.97 25.55
CA PRO A 99 -1.31 -8.09 26.10
C PRO A 99 -2.34 -7.35 25.26
N LEU A 100 -3.51 -7.96 25.07
CA LEU A 100 -4.62 -7.34 24.32
C LEU A 100 -4.98 -5.95 24.89
N GLY A 101 -5.16 -4.98 24.01
CA GLY A 101 -5.49 -3.59 24.36
C GLY A 101 -4.28 -2.71 24.71
N LYS A 102 -3.06 -3.26 24.73
CA LYS A 102 -1.81 -2.51 24.96
C LYS A 102 -0.96 -2.34 23.71
N GLU A 103 -1.45 -2.73 22.54
CA GLU A 103 -0.69 -2.80 21.29
C GLU A 103 -0.09 -1.45 20.89
N GLN A 104 -0.82 -0.36 21.12
CA GLN A 104 -0.40 1.00 20.77
C GLN A 104 0.79 1.53 21.59
N ASN A 105 1.10 0.89 22.73
CA ASN A 105 2.24 1.29 23.57
C ASN A 105 3.57 0.73 23.05
N TYR A 106 3.51 -0.23 22.14
CA TYR A 106 4.67 -0.88 21.53
C TYR A 106 5.00 -0.20 20.21
N THR A 107 6.25 0.23 20.08
CA THR A 107 6.77 0.88 18.87
C THR A 107 7.95 0.08 18.34
N CYS A 108 7.94 -0.27 17.06
CA CYS A 108 9.09 -0.85 16.39
C CYS A 108 9.99 0.27 15.88
N ARG A 109 11.27 0.22 16.19
CA ARG A 109 12.30 1.12 15.65
C ARG A 109 13.14 0.36 14.63
N VAL A 110 13.31 0.96 13.46
CA VAL A 110 14.05 0.38 12.33
C VAL A 110 15.18 1.34 11.95
N GLU A 111 16.41 0.85 12.01
CA GLU A 111 17.61 1.60 11.65
C GLU A 111 18.30 0.94 10.47
N HIS A 112 18.58 1.73 9.45
CA HIS A 112 19.18 1.30 8.20
C HIS A 112 19.91 2.48 7.56
N GLU A 113 21.05 2.23 6.91
CA GLU A 113 21.87 3.29 6.28
C GLU A 113 21.13 4.04 5.15
N GLY A 114 20.15 3.40 4.51
CA GLY A 114 19.29 4.05 3.51
C GLY A 114 18.23 4.99 4.08
N LEU A 115 18.09 5.06 5.41
CA LEU A 115 17.16 5.99 6.07
C LEU A 115 17.89 7.24 6.56
N PRO A 116 17.35 8.45 6.32
CA PRO A 116 17.93 9.67 6.89
C PRO A 116 17.78 9.72 8.41
N GLU A 117 16.71 9.14 8.94
CA GLU A 117 16.41 9.03 10.36
C GLU A 117 15.76 7.66 10.65
N PRO A 118 15.92 7.09 11.86
CA PRO A 118 15.27 5.85 12.24
C PRO A 118 13.75 5.89 12.03
N LEU A 119 13.20 4.84 11.41
CA LEU A 119 11.74 4.72 11.27
C LEU A 119 11.14 4.17 12.54
N THR A 120 10.07 4.80 13.01
CA THR A 120 9.27 4.31 14.14
C THR A 120 7.88 3.90 13.67
N GLN A 121 7.58 2.61 13.75
CA GLN A 121 6.29 2.05 13.33
C GLN A 121 5.50 1.53 14.54
N ARG A 122 4.21 1.83 14.55
CA ARG A 122 3.24 1.25 15.49
C ARG A 122 2.26 0.37 14.74
N TRP A 123 1.60 -0.52 15.48
CA TRP A 123 0.45 -1.21 14.90
C TRP A 123 -0.72 -0.24 14.79
N GLU A 124 -1.26 -0.09 13.59
CA GLU A 124 -2.49 0.65 13.36
C GLU A 124 -3.60 -0.35 13.02
N PRO A 125 -4.79 -0.25 13.66
CA PRO A 125 -5.95 -0.97 13.21
C PRO A 125 -6.18 -0.58 11.74
N SER A 126 -6.22 -1.56 10.85
CA SER A 126 -6.65 -1.30 9.48
C SER A 126 -8.04 -0.70 9.55
N LEU A 127 -8.16 0.61 9.29
CA LEU A 127 -9.42 1.20 8.86
C LEU A 127 -9.68 0.52 7.53
N SER A 128 -10.40 -0.60 7.56
CA SER A 128 -11.02 -1.14 6.37
C SER A 128 -12.03 -0.09 5.92
N THR A 129 -11.55 0.93 5.20
CA THR A 129 -12.35 1.54 4.15
C THR A 129 -12.56 0.40 3.18
N ASP A 130 -13.62 -0.37 3.47
CA ASP A 130 -14.14 -1.41 2.61
C ASP A 130 -14.12 -0.84 1.20
N SER A 131 -13.26 -1.36 0.32
CA SER A 131 -13.20 -0.97 -1.10
C SER A 131 -14.55 -1.15 -1.80
N ASN A 132 -15.44 -1.88 -1.15
CA ASN A 132 -16.86 -2.00 -1.44
C ASN A 132 -17.64 -0.67 -1.30
N MET A 133 -17.21 0.27 -0.46
CA MET A 133 -17.89 1.55 -0.26
C MET A 133 -17.72 2.48 -1.47
N GLU A 134 -16.51 2.59 -2.03
CA GLU A 134 -16.30 3.39 -3.25
C GLU A 134 -17.08 2.81 -4.44
N THR A 135 -17.06 1.48 -4.56
CA THR A 135 -17.81 0.76 -5.60
C THR A 135 -19.32 0.94 -5.44
N TYR A 136 -19.84 0.88 -4.21
CA TYR A 136 -21.27 1.08 -3.92
C TYR A 136 -21.74 2.50 -4.23
N VAL A 137 -20.94 3.52 -3.90
CA VAL A 137 -21.27 4.93 -4.20
C VAL A 137 -21.40 5.16 -5.71
N ILE A 138 -20.51 4.58 -6.52
CA ILE A 138 -20.57 4.69 -7.99
C ILE A 138 -21.88 4.09 -8.55
N TYR A 139 -22.29 2.91 -8.08
CA TYR A 139 -23.53 2.28 -8.54
C TYR A 139 -24.79 3.08 -8.16
N VAL A 140 -24.82 3.66 -6.95
CA VAL A 140 -25.94 4.51 -6.51
C VAL A 140 -26.08 5.75 -7.39
N VAL A 141 -24.97 6.43 -7.71
CA VAL A 141 -24.97 7.62 -8.56
C VAL A 141 -25.42 7.30 -9.98
N LEU A 142 -24.87 6.23 -10.58
CA LEU A 142 -25.27 5.80 -11.93
C LEU A 142 -26.75 5.43 -12.01
N GLY A 143 -27.28 4.75 -10.98
CA GLY A 143 -28.70 4.42 -10.87
C GLY A 143 -29.59 5.65 -10.82
N ALA A 144 -29.25 6.64 -9.98
CA ALA A 144 -30.02 7.87 -9.86
C ALA A 144 -30.08 8.67 -11.17
N VAL A 145 -28.94 8.79 -11.86
CA VAL A 145 -28.84 9.49 -13.16
C VAL A 145 -29.71 8.82 -14.23
N ALA A 146 -29.68 7.48 -14.29
CA ALA A 146 -30.49 6.73 -15.24
C ALA A 146 -32.01 6.93 -15.00
N ILE A 147 -32.44 6.96 -13.74
CA ILE A 147 -33.86 7.22 -13.38
C ILE A 147 -34.27 8.63 -13.79
N ILE A 148 -33.45 9.65 -13.49
CA ILE A 148 -33.75 11.04 -13.86
C ILE A 148 -33.86 11.18 -15.38
N ALA A 149 -32.93 10.59 -16.14
CA ALA A 149 -32.97 10.62 -17.59
C ALA A 149 -34.24 9.96 -18.15
N ALA A 150 -34.64 8.80 -17.61
CA ALA A 150 -35.85 8.11 -18.02
C ALA A 150 -37.13 8.94 -17.77
N VAL A 151 -37.21 9.63 -16.63
CA VAL A 151 -38.35 10.51 -16.29
C VAL A 151 -38.43 11.69 -17.26
N ILE A 152 -37.30 12.32 -17.59
CA ILE A 152 -37.24 13.43 -18.56
C ILE A 152 -37.72 12.96 -19.93
N ILE A 153 -37.22 11.81 -20.41
CA ILE A 153 -37.61 11.24 -21.70
C ILE A 153 -39.12 10.94 -21.71
N ALA A 154 -39.65 10.31 -20.67
CA ALA A 154 -41.07 10.02 -20.55
C ALA A 154 -41.94 11.29 -20.57
N ALA A 155 -41.52 12.34 -19.87
CA ALA A 155 -42.20 13.63 -19.84
C ALA A 155 -42.21 14.29 -21.24
N VAL A 156 -41.06 14.31 -21.94
CA VAL A 156 -40.96 14.86 -23.30
C VAL A 156 -41.86 14.09 -24.27
N VAL A 157 -41.83 12.76 -24.23
CA VAL A 157 -42.68 11.91 -25.07
C VAL A 157 -44.17 12.16 -24.78
N ALA A 158 -44.57 12.31 -23.52
CA ALA A 158 -45.94 12.62 -23.14
C ALA A 158 -46.38 14.00 -23.67
N VAL A 159 -45.51 15.03 -23.55
CA VAL A 159 -45.78 16.38 -24.08
C VAL A 159 -45.90 16.37 -25.60
N VAL A 160 -44.98 15.71 -26.31
CA VAL A 160 -45.02 15.60 -27.78
C VAL A 160 -46.28 14.87 -28.24
N ARG A 161 -46.66 13.75 -27.59
CA ARG A 161 -47.91 13.04 -27.89
C ARG A 161 -49.14 13.90 -27.66
N ARG A 162 -49.21 14.66 -26.56
CA ARG A 162 -50.31 15.61 -26.30
C ARG A 162 -50.38 16.72 -27.34
N ARG A 163 -49.24 17.29 -27.75
CA ARG A 163 -49.16 18.30 -28.83
C ARG A 163 -49.60 17.72 -30.18
N ARG A 164 -49.16 16.50 -30.53
CA ARG A 164 -49.55 15.82 -31.77
C ARG A 164 -51.05 15.54 -31.82
N LYS A 165 -51.63 15.05 -30.72
CA LYS A 165 -53.09 14.80 -30.62
C LYS A 165 -53.91 16.08 -30.76
N ARG A 166 -53.44 17.21 -30.23
CA ARG A 166 -54.05 18.54 -30.45
C ARG A 166 -53.98 19.00 -31.91
N ASN A 167 -52.87 18.78 -32.60
CA ASN A 167 -52.73 19.18 -34.01
C ASN A 167 -53.51 18.30 -35.00
N THR A 168 -53.83 17.05 -34.67
CA THR A 168 -54.64 16.16 -35.53
C THR A 168 -56.15 16.30 -35.36
N GLY A 169 -56.62 17.01 -34.32
CA GLY A 169 -58.05 17.25 -34.08
C GLY A 169 -58.65 18.44 -34.85
N GLY A 170 -57.87 19.11 -35.71
CA GLY A 170 -58.27 20.29 -36.46
C GLY A 170 -58.29 20.07 -37.98
N LYS A 171 -58.82 18.95 -38.47
CA LYS A 171 -59.14 18.78 -39.88
C LYS A 171 -60.66 18.80 -40.01
N GLY A 172 -61.17 19.97 -40.38
CA GLY A 172 -62.59 20.31 -40.43
C GLY A 172 -63.36 19.44 -41.42
N ASP A 173 -64.59 19.11 -41.01
CA ASP A 173 -65.61 18.49 -41.83
C ASP A 173 -66.22 19.58 -42.73
N TYR A 174 -66.11 19.42 -44.05
CA TYR A 174 -66.71 20.34 -45.02
C TYR A 174 -68.08 19.79 -45.41
N THR A 175 -69.16 20.45 -44.97
CA THR A 175 -70.51 20.23 -45.49
C THR A 175 -70.75 21.10 -46.74
N PRO A 176 -71.25 20.55 -47.87
CA PRO A 176 -71.61 21.36 -49.02
C PRO A 176 -72.96 22.06 -48.79
N ALA A 177 -73.08 23.29 -49.28
CA ALA A 177 -74.31 24.09 -49.24
C ALA A 177 -75.34 23.57 -50.26
N PRO A 178 -76.65 23.56 -49.93
CA PRO A 178 -77.70 23.20 -50.88
C PRO A 178 -78.08 24.40 -51.77
N ALA A 179 -78.48 24.07 -53.00
CA ALA A 179 -79.08 24.96 -54.00
C ALA A 179 -80.60 25.07 -53.83
#